data_AF-A0A9X4IN08-F1
#
_entry.id   AF-A0A9X4IN08-F1
#
_cell.length_a   1.000
_cell.length_b   1.000
_cell.length_c   1.000
_cell.angle_alpha   90.00
_cell.angle_beta   90.00
_cell.angle_gamma   90.00
#
_symmetry.space_group_name_H-M   'P 1'
#
loop_
_entity.id
_entity.type
_entity.pdbx_description
1 polymer ?
#
loop_
_entity_poly.entity_id
_entity_poly.type
_entity_poly.pdbx_seq_one_letter_code
_entity_poly.pdbx_strand_id
1 'polypeptide(L)'
;MNYNQHIKLISYFFFISLLIVSCKHKENEYHSITDKIEAESKNYHGISISSEKYIEGIKTIEVTENGQTFLIPERKGEIKSYACTECHNKPLHQMQSDDKKKAHWNIKINHADENTMNCTTCHDGENPDNLRSLTNNSIDFNMSYKLCSQCHQKQYKDWTGGAHGKRIKSWASPRASMTCVNCHNPHSPSFHTKWPARFNTQKVKERK
;
A
#
# COMPACT_ATOMS: atom_id res chain seq x y z
N MET A 1 -28.21 -18.86 71.87
CA MET A 1 -27.83 -19.47 70.57
C MET A 1 -26.75 -20.51 70.83
N ASN A 2 -26.94 -21.72 70.31
CA ASN A 2 -26.15 -22.90 70.73
C ASN A 2 -24.77 -22.90 70.03
N TYR A 3 -23.69 -23.30 70.71
CA TYR A 3 -22.32 -23.34 70.17
C TYR A 3 -22.22 -24.04 68.80
N ASN A 4 -23.02 -25.09 68.61
CA ASN A 4 -23.13 -25.82 67.35
C ASN A 4 -23.75 -25.02 66.18
N GLN A 5 -24.55 -23.98 66.45
CA GLN A 5 -25.06 -23.08 65.40
C GLN A 5 -23.96 -22.13 64.89
N HIS A 6 -23.08 -21.65 65.78
CA HIS A 6 -21.96 -20.79 65.37
C HIS A 6 -20.95 -21.54 64.50
N ILE A 7 -20.63 -22.80 64.83
CA ILE A 7 -19.74 -23.64 64.02
C ILE A 7 -20.33 -23.90 62.63
N LYS A 8 -21.64 -24.18 62.54
CA LYS A 8 -22.32 -24.36 61.25
C LYS A 8 -22.33 -23.08 60.41
N LEU A 9 -22.57 -21.92 61.04
CA LEU A 9 -22.53 -20.62 60.37
C LEU A 9 -21.13 -20.28 59.85
N ILE A 10 -20.09 -20.51 60.65
CA ILE A 10 -18.69 -20.28 60.25
C ILE A 10 -18.28 -21.23 59.11
N SER A 11 -18.67 -22.51 59.19
CA SER A 11 -18.42 -23.48 58.12
C SER A 11 -19.12 -23.10 56.82
N TYR A 12 -20.35 -22.57 56.90
CA TYR A 12 -21.11 -22.12 55.74
C TYR A 12 -20.47 -20.88 55.11
N PHE A 13 -20.01 -19.94 55.93
CA PHE A 13 -19.28 -18.75 55.49
C PHE A 13 -17.94 -19.10 54.84
N PHE A 14 -17.23 -20.09 55.38
CA PHE A 14 -15.98 -20.59 54.82
C PHE A 14 -16.19 -21.31 53.48
N PHE A 15 -17.27 -22.09 53.36
CA PHE A 15 -17.64 -22.77 52.11
C PHE A 15 -18.07 -21.76 51.02
N ILE A 16 -18.83 -20.73 51.40
CA ILE A 16 -19.20 -19.62 50.51
C ILE A 16 -17.94 -18.84 50.08
N SER A 17 -17.04 -18.55 51.01
CA SER A 17 -15.75 -17.88 50.70
C SER A 17 -14.92 -18.69 49.69
N LEU A 18 -14.82 -20.02 49.89
CA LEU A 18 -14.16 -20.93 48.95
C LEU A 18 -14.80 -20.93 47.55
N LEU A 19 -16.13 -20.87 47.47
CA LEU A 19 -16.85 -20.76 46.19
C LEU A 19 -16.58 -19.43 45.49
N ILE A 20 -16.47 -18.32 46.23
CA ILE A 20 -16.17 -16.99 45.65
C ILE A 20 -14.71 -16.89 45.18
N VAL A 21 -13.76 -17.52 45.88
CA VAL A 21 -12.34 -17.56 45.49
C VAL A 21 -12.12 -18.47 44.26
N SER A 22 -12.84 -19.58 44.16
CA SER A 22 -12.77 -20.49 43.00
C SER A 22 -13.23 -19.83 41.68
N CYS A 23 -14.18 -18.89 41.74
CA CYS A 23 -14.67 -18.17 40.57
C CYS A 23 -13.76 -17.02 40.09
N LYS A 24 -12.66 -16.70 40.77
CA LYS A 24 -11.77 -15.59 40.39
C LYS A 24 -10.65 -15.97 39.41
N HIS A 25 -10.57 -17.22 38.97
CA HIS A 25 -9.60 -17.64 37.94
C HIS A 25 -10.22 -17.70 36.54
N LYS A 26 -10.42 -16.54 35.92
CA LYS A 26 -10.56 -16.42 34.45
C LYS A 26 -9.85 -15.16 33.96
N GLU A 27 -8.57 -15.02 34.32
CA GLU A 27 -7.72 -14.06 33.64
C GLU A 27 -7.17 -14.73 32.37
N ASN A 28 -7.82 -14.42 31.24
CA ASN A 28 -7.27 -14.53 29.88
C ASN A 28 -7.04 -15.95 29.31
N GLU A 29 -8.08 -16.80 29.30
CA GLU A 29 -8.13 -17.91 28.34
C GLU A 29 -8.52 -17.37 26.96
N TYR A 30 -7.53 -16.93 26.19
CA TYR A 30 -7.74 -16.70 24.75
C TYR A 30 -7.79 -18.05 24.05
N HIS A 31 -8.89 -18.35 23.38
CA HIS A 31 -9.07 -19.63 22.65
C HIS A 31 -8.22 -19.69 21.37
N SER A 32 -7.81 -18.53 20.85
CA SER A 32 -6.91 -18.42 19.70
C SER A 32 -6.02 -17.18 19.79
N ILE A 33 -4.95 -17.16 18.97
CA ILE A 33 -4.09 -15.97 18.82
C ILE A 33 -4.89 -14.77 18.30
N THR A 34 -5.88 -15.00 17.44
CA THR A 34 -6.77 -13.95 16.92
C THR A 34 -7.62 -13.33 18.02
N ASP A 35 -8.17 -14.13 18.93
CA ASP A 35 -8.98 -13.62 20.06
C ASP A 35 -8.12 -12.76 21.01
N LYS A 36 -6.87 -13.19 21.21
CA LYS A 36 -5.89 -12.42 21.99
C LYS A 36 -5.61 -11.07 21.34
N ILE A 37 -5.28 -11.07 20.04
CA ILE A 37 -5.00 -9.83 19.30
C ILE A 37 -6.22 -8.91 19.35
N GLU A 38 -7.43 -9.44 19.11
CA GLU A 38 -8.65 -8.65 19.13
C GLU A 38 -8.88 -8.03 20.52
N ALA A 39 -8.81 -8.83 21.59
CA ALA A 39 -9.02 -8.35 22.95
C ALA A 39 -7.97 -7.31 23.38
N GLU A 40 -6.68 -7.54 23.11
CA GLU A 40 -5.61 -6.60 23.45
C GLU A 40 -5.66 -5.33 22.59
N SER A 41 -6.12 -5.43 21.34
CA SER A 41 -6.25 -4.28 20.44
C SER A 41 -7.38 -3.31 20.82
N LYS A 42 -8.41 -3.74 21.57
CA LYS A 42 -9.52 -2.87 22.02
C LYS A 42 -9.04 -1.69 22.87
N ASN A 43 -7.94 -1.84 23.60
CA ASN A 43 -7.38 -0.81 24.48
C ASN A 43 -6.22 -0.03 23.83
N TYR A 44 -6.00 -0.19 22.53
CA TYR A 44 -4.95 0.52 21.82
C TYR A 44 -5.39 1.96 21.49
N HIS A 45 -4.75 2.94 22.13
CA HIS A 45 -5.07 4.37 21.99
C HIS A 45 -4.23 5.08 20.91
N GLY A 46 -3.63 4.32 19.98
CA GLY A 46 -2.70 4.86 19.00
C GLY A 46 -1.30 5.12 19.57
N ILE A 47 -0.43 5.68 18.73
CA ILE A 47 0.94 6.07 19.10
C ILE A 47 1.00 7.60 19.02
N SER A 48 1.71 8.24 19.94
CA SER A 48 1.90 9.71 19.94
C SER A 48 2.81 10.22 18.81
N ILE A 49 3.43 9.32 18.06
CA ILE A 49 4.33 9.68 16.96
C ILE A 49 3.54 9.98 15.68
N SER A 50 4.01 10.99 14.97
CA SER A 50 3.37 11.54 13.78
C SER A 50 4.33 11.53 12.59
N SER A 51 3.81 11.28 11.39
CA SER A 51 4.57 11.27 10.13
C SER A 51 4.68 12.65 9.48
N GLU A 52 3.85 13.62 9.88
CA GLU A 52 3.66 14.94 9.28
C GLU A 52 4.99 15.67 9.08
N LYS A 53 5.80 15.75 10.13
CA LYS A 53 7.13 16.38 10.07
C LYS A 53 8.07 15.73 9.04
N TYR A 54 7.92 14.43 8.79
CA TYR A 54 8.80 13.70 7.88
C TYR A 54 8.35 13.75 6.43
N ILE A 55 7.06 14.04 6.19
CA ILE A 55 6.47 14.20 4.85
C ILE A 55 6.38 15.67 4.44
N GLU A 56 6.70 16.60 5.35
CA GLU A 56 6.78 18.03 5.08
C GLU A 56 7.68 18.32 3.87
N GLY A 57 7.19 19.13 2.94
CA GLY A 57 7.88 19.47 1.69
C GLY A 57 7.71 18.45 0.55
N ILE A 58 7.09 17.29 0.78
CA ILE A 58 6.70 16.37 -0.29
C ILE A 58 5.30 16.76 -0.75
N LYS A 59 5.13 17.05 -2.05
CA LYS A 59 3.81 17.25 -2.63
C LYS A 59 3.07 15.92 -2.64
N THR A 60 2.08 15.77 -1.77
CA THR A 60 1.27 14.56 -1.65
C THR A 60 -0.19 14.80 -1.99
N ILE A 61 -0.89 13.74 -2.36
CA ILE A 61 -2.32 13.72 -2.60
C ILE A 61 -2.93 12.66 -1.67
N GLU A 62 -4.05 12.98 -1.04
CA GLU A 62 -4.82 12.01 -0.27
C GLU A 62 -5.67 11.15 -1.21
N VAL A 63 -5.67 9.84 -0.95
CA VAL A 63 -6.46 8.86 -1.67
C VAL A 63 -7.17 7.92 -0.69
N THR A 64 -8.36 7.47 -1.08
CA THR A 64 -9.14 6.48 -0.34
C THR A 64 -9.40 5.29 -1.25
N GLU A 65 -8.84 4.13 -0.91
CA GLU A 65 -8.94 2.91 -1.71
C GLU A 65 -9.18 1.71 -0.80
N ASN A 66 -10.13 0.83 -1.15
CA ASN A 66 -10.52 -0.35 -0.35
C ASN A 66 -10.78 -0.02 1.14
N GLY A 67 -11.39 1.14 1.42
CA GLY A 67 -11.70 1.60 2.78
C GLY A 67 -10.51 2.20 3.55
N GLN A 68 -9.32 2.30 2.92
CA GLN A 68 -8.13 2.85 3.54
C GLN A 68 -7.79 4.22 2.97
N THR A 69 -7.68 5.23 3.83
CA THR A 69 -7.24 6.59 3.48
C THR A 69 -5.76 6.78 3.79
N PHE A 70 -4.99 7.29 2.83
CA PHE A 70 -3.55 7.52 2.97
C PHE A 70 -3.04 8.50 1.91
N LEU A 71 -1.79 8.93 2.07
CA LEU A 71 -1.13 9.87 1.17
C LEU A 71 -0.29 9.12 0.13
N ILE A 72 -0.28 9.64 -1.10
CA ILE A 72 0.61 9.24 -2.19
C ILE A 72 1.40 10.45 -2.69
N PRO A 73 2.63 10.29 -3.22
CA PRO A 73 3.32 11.39 -3.85
C PRO A 73 2.59 11.82 -5.12
N GLU A 74 2.57 13.11 -5.38
CA GLU A 74 2.11 13.65 -6.64
C GLU A 74 3.03 13.18 -7.78
N ARG A 75 2.45 12.81 -8.92
CA ARG A 75 3.18 12.26 -10.06
C ARG A 75 3.29 13.23 -11.22
N LYS A 76 2.25 14.01 -11.47
CA LYS A 76 2.08 14.85 -12.66
C LYS A 76 3.15 15.93 -12.76
N GLY A 77 3.47 16.61 -11.65
CA GLY A 77 4.53 17.61 -11.56
C GLY A 77 5.94 17.04 -11.73
N GLU A 78 6.12 15.73 -11.50
CA GLU A 78 7.39 15.02 -11.71
C GLU A 78 7.58 14.57 -13.18
N ILE A 79 6.66 14.91 -14.10
CA ILE A 79 6.77 14.62 -15.53
C ILE A 79 7.49 15.80 -16.20
N LYS A 80 8.70 15.57 -16.71
CA LYS A 80 9.57 16.62 -17.29
C LYS A 80 8.94 17.46 -18.40
N SER A 81 8.01 16.89 -19.17
CA SER A 81 7.42 17.53 -20.36
C SER A 81 5.89 17.54 -20.30
N TYR A 82 5.32 17.84 -19.14
CA TYR A 82 3.89 18.06 -18.96
C TYR A 82 3.58 19.57 -19.01
N ALA A 83 2.48 20.03 -19.62
CA ALA A 83 1.42 19.26 -20.29
C ALA A 83 1.85 18.71 -21.66
N CYS A 84 1.40 17.51 -21.98
CA CYS A 84 1.68 16.82 -23.25
C CYS A 84 1.02 17.55 -24.42
N THR A 85 -0.14 18.16 -24.19
CA THR A 85 -0.92 18.93 -25.18
C THR A 85 -0.20 20.17 -25.71
N GLU A 86 0.80 20.69 -25.00
CA GLU A 86 1.67 21.77 -25.47
C GLU A 86 2.38 21.41 -26.79
N CYS A 87 2.73 20.13 -26.96
CA CYS A 87 3.27 19.60 -28.21
C CYS A 87 2.22 18.83 -29.01
N HIS A 88 1.35 18.06 -28.36
CA HIS A 88 0.30 17.27 -28.99
C HIS A 88 -0.99 18.07 -29.22
N ASN A 89 -0.89 19.06 -30.10
CA ASN A 89 -1.98 19.97 -30.45
C ASN A 89 -2.78 19.53 -31.70
N LYS A 90 -2.43 18.39 -32.30
CA LYS A 90 -3.08 17.79 -33.47
C LYS A 90 -3.23 16.27 -33.28
N PRO A 91 -4.15 15.62 -34.00
CA PRO A 91 -4.26 14.17 -34.00
C PRO A 91 -2.94 13.49 -34.33
N LEU A 92 -2.61 12.39 -33.63
CA LEU A 92 -1.32 11.70 -33.76
C LEU A 92 -0.96 11.32 -35.20
N HIS A 93 -1.94 10.89 -36.00
CA HIS A 93 -1.72 10.52 -37.42
C HIS A 93 -1.21 11.68 -38.27
N GLN A 94 -1.50 12.94 -37.89
CA GLN A 94 -1.02 14.13 -38.60
C GLN A 94 0.36 14.60 -38.13
N MET A 95 0.83 14.05 -37.02
CA MET A 95 2.13 14.38 -36.42
C MET A 95 3.19 13.30 -36.69
N GLN A 96 2.78 12.15 -37.24
CA GLN A 96 3.68 11.08 -37.65
C GLN A 96 4.43 11.50 -38.92
N SER A 97 5.75 11.37 -38.90
CA SER A 97 6.64 11.64 -40.03
C SER A 97 7.77 10.61 -40.00
N ASP A 98 8.11 10.08 -41.17
CA ASP A 98 9.19 9.09 -41.32
C ASP A 98 10.59 9.74 -41.29
N ASP A 99 10.68 11.00 -41.71
CA ASP A 99 11.95 11.72 -41.86
C ASP A 99 12.45 12.39 -40.56
N LYS A 100 11.70 12.28 -39.46
CA LYS A 100 12.02 12.93 -38.18
C LYS A 100 12.04 11.94 -37.03
N LYS A 101 13.02 12.15 -36.15
CA LYS A 101 13.13 11.41 -34.90
C LYS A 101 11.96 11.79 -33.97
N LYS A 102 11.09 10.82 -33.68
CA LYS A 102 9.92 10.98 -32.78
C LYS A 102 10.39 11.34 -31.35
N ALA A 103 9.64 12.13 -30.59
CA ALA A 103 10.03 12.47 -29.21
C ALA A 103 10.15 11.24 -28.28
N HIS A 104 9.30 10.24 -28.50
CA HIS A 104 9.24 8.99 -27.75
C HIS A 104 9.96 7.81 -28.43
N TRP A 105 10.86 8.09 -29.38
CA TRP A 105 11.53 7.07 -30.23
C TRP A 105 12.32 6.00 -29.45
N ASN A 106 12.75 6.30 -28.22
CA ASN A 106 13.56 5.42 -27.38
C ASN A 106 12.73 4.64 -26.34
N ILE A 107 11.39 4.69 -26.41
CA ILE A 107 10.51 3.95 -25.50
C ILE A 107 10.07 2.66 -26.18
N LYS A 108 10.33 1.53 -25.53
CA LYS A 108 9.84 0.21 -25.92
C LYS A 108 8.94 -0.35 -24.82
N ILE A 109 7.81 -0.94 -25.21
CA ILE A 109 6.92 -1.66 -24.31
C ILE A 109 7.45 -3.09 -24.17
N ASN A 110 7.86 -3.45 -22.96
CA ASN A 110 8.24 -4.79 -22.53
C ASN A 110 7.33 -5.24 -21.37
N HIS A 111 6.02 -5.06 -21.56
CA HIS A 111 5.01 -5.39 -20.56
C HIS A 111 4.11 -6.56 -21.04
N ALA A 112 3.63 -6.46 -22.27
CA ALA A 112 2.99 -7.54 -23.02
C ALA A 112 3.48 -7.50 -24.48
N ASP A 113 3.08 -8.46 -25.29
CA ASP A 113 3.34 -8.43 -26.74
C ASP A 113 2.50 -7.34 -27.44
N GLU A 114 2.90 -6.98 -28.66
CA GLU A 114 2.31 -5.87 -29.42
C GLU A 114 0.85 -6.09 -29.83
N ASN A 115 0.38 -7.35 -29.90
CA ASN A 115 -1.03 -7.64 -30.16
C ASN A 115 -1.90 -7.48 -28.91
N THR A 116 -1.30 -7.58 -27.71
CA THR A 116 -2.01 -7.46 -26.44
C THR A 116 -2.03 -6.02 -25.93
N MET A 117 -0.90 -5.29 -26.01
CA MET A 117 -0.81 -3.91 -25.52
C MET A 117 0.01 -3.02 -26.45
N ASN A 118 -0.46 -1.79 -26.60
CA ASN A 118 0.26 -0.70 -27.24
C ASN A 118 0.19 0.57 -26.38
N CYS A 119 0.75 1.67 -26.87
CA CYS A 119 0.80 2.93 -26.13
C CYS A 119 -0.61 3.39 -25.68
N THR A 120 -1.60 3.25 -26.57
CA THR A 120 -2.97 3.71 -26.36
C THR A 120 -3.80 2.76 -25.48
N THR A 121 -3.26 1.60 -25.11
CA THR A 121 -3.88 0.73 -24.10
C THR A 121 -3.87 1.39 -22.73
N CYS A 122 -2.87 2.23 -22.44
CA CYS A 122 -2.72 2.91 -21.15
C CYS A 122 -2.80 4.44 -21.27
N HIS A 123 -2.31 5.01 -22.38
CA HIS A 123 -2.39 6.44 -22.64
C HIS A 123 -3.64 6.77 -23.44
N ASP A 124 -4.26 7.91 -23.14
CA ASP A 124 -5.32 8.42 -23.98
C ASP A 124 -4.73 9.06 -25.24
N GLY A 125 -5.10 8.53 -26.41
CA GLY A 125 -4.62 9.02 -27.70
C GLY A 125 -5.30 10.33 -28.15
N GLU A 126 -6.46 10.65 -27.59
CA GLU A 126 -7.21 11.88 -27.88
C GLU A 126 -6.90 12.97 -26.85
N ASN A 127 -6.56 12.57 -25.62
CA ASN A 127 -6.20 13.48 -24.54
C ASN A 127 -4.88 13.05 -23.86
N PRO A 128 -3.72 13.37 -24.44
CA PRO A 128 -2.42 12.87 -23.99
C PRO A 128 -1.99 13.35 -22.60
N ASP A 129 -2.71 14.33 -22.03
CA ASP A 129 -2.53 14.76 -20.63
C ASP A 129 -3.12 13.79 -19.62
N ASN A 130 -3.83 12.76 -20.09
CA ASN A 130 -4.45 11.73 -19.28
C ASN A 130 -4.08 10.31 -19.74
N LEU A 131 -4.34 9.38 -18.83
CA LEU A 131 -4.31 7.95 -19.05
C LEU A 131 -5.73 7.46 -19.35
N ARG A 132 -5.86 6.26 -19.91
CA ARG A 132 -7.14 5.67 -20.27
C ARG A 132 -7.27 4.25 -19.75
N SER A 133 -8.39 3.94 -19.09
CA SER A 133 -8.73 2.59 -18.66
C SER A 133 -9.03 1.67 -19.85
N LEU A 134 -9.09 0.35 -19.62
CA LEU A 134 -9.54 -0.64 -20.61
C LEU A 134 -11.00 -0.45 -21.05
N THR A 135 -11.77 0.30 -20.26
CA THR A 135 -13.17 0.68 -20.50
C THR A 135 -13.32 2.15 -20.92
N ASN A 136 -12.24 2.76 -21.40
CA ASN A 136 -12.19 4.14 -21.92
C ASN A 136 -12.46 5.25 -20.91
N ASN A 137 -12.34 4.99 -19.60
CA ASN A 137 -12.42 6.04 -18.59
C ASN A 137 -11.09 6.81 -18.49
N SER A 138 -11.17 8.13 -18.41
CA SER A 138 -10.01 8.99 -18.19
C SER A 138 -9.45 8.80 -16.77
N ILE A 139 -8.13 8.70 -16.67
CA ILE A 139 -7.39 8.53 -15.42
C ILE A 139 -6.29 9.59 -15.38
N ASP A 140 -6.28 10.39 -14.31
CA ASP A 140 -5.20 11.35 -14.06
C ASP A 140 -3.87 10.63 -13.80
N PHE A 141 -2.74 11.18 -14.27
CA PHE A 141 -1.41 10.62 -14.02
C PHE A 141 -1.08 10.43 -12.52
N ASN A 142 -1.61 11.29 -11.65
CA ASN A 142 -1.50 11.14 -10.19
C ASN A 142 -2.15 9.85 -9.70
N MET A 143 -3.17 9.36 -10.40
CA MET A 143 -3.92 8.15 -10.10
C MET A 143 -3.52 6.98 -11.00
N SER A 144 -2.31 7.00 -11.58
CA SER A 144 -1.81 5.96 -12.50
C SER A 144 -1.87 4.54 -11.93
N TYR A 145 -1.87 4.35 -10.61
CA TYR A 145 -2.08 3.05 -9.97
C TYR A 145 -3.44 2.39 -10.33
N LYS A 146 -4.45 3.20 -10.71
CA LYS A 146 -5.75 2.71 -11.19
C LYS A 146 -5.64 1.96 -12.51
N LEU A 147 -4.64 2.26 -13.35
CA LEU A 147 -4.39 1.44 -14.54
C LEU A 147 -3.91 0.05 -14.15
N CYS A 148 -2.95 -0.01 -13.22
CA CYS A 148 -2.32 -1.24 -12.79
C CYS A 148 -3.32 -2.16 -12.10
N SER A 149 -4.23 -1.59 -11.31
CA SER A 149 -5.24 -2.36 -10.58
C SER A 149 -6.20 -3.11 -11.50
N GLN A 150 -6.44 -2.67 -12.74
CA GLN A 150 -7.33 -3.36 -13.68
C GLN A 150 -6.96 -4.82 -13.91
N CYS A 151 -5.67 -5.16 -13.83
CA CYS A 151 -5.18 -6.53 -13.98
C CYS A 151 -4.44 -7.04 -12.73
N HIS A 152 -3.65 -6.19 -12.06
CA HIS A 152 -2.82 -6.55 -10.90
C HIS A 152 -3.56 -6.38 -9.56
N GLN A 153 -4.74 -6.98 -9.45
CA GLN A 153 -5.62 -6.85 -8.29
C GLN A 153 -4.98 -7.32 -6.98
N LYS A 154 -4.16 -8.39 -7.00
CA LYS A 154 -3.48 -8.89 -5.80
C LYS A 154 -2.51 -7.83 -5.25
N GLN A 155 -1.60 -7.34 -6.10
CA GLN A 155 -0.61 -6.33 -5.72
C GLN A 155 -1.29 -5.02 -5.33
N TYR A 156 -2.37 -4.66 -6.02
CA TYR A 156 -3.19 -3.51 -5.68
C TYR A 156 -3.77 -3.61 -4.26
N LYS A 157 -4.41 -4.74 -3.92
CA LYS A 157 -4.94 -4.98 -2.57
C LYS A 157 -3.82 -4.93 -1.52
N ASP A 158 -2.71 -5.61 -1.77
CA ASP A 158 -1.55 -5.58 -0.88
C ASP A 158 -1.00 -4.16 -0.69
N TRP A 159 -1.02 -3.33 -1.74
CA TRP A 159 -0.59 -1.92 -1.69
C TRP A 159 -1.55 -1.03 -0.90
N THR A 160 -2.86 -1.16 -1.14
CA THR A 160 -3.87 -0.45 -0.36
C THR A 160 -3.81 -0.82 1.12
N GLY A 161 -3.56 -2.09 1.46
CA GLY A 161 -3.34 -2.56 2.83
C GLY A 161 -1.97 -2.21 3.42
N GLY A 162 -1.03 -1.72 2.62
CA GLY A 162 0.32 -1.32 3.04
C GLY A 162 1.34 -2.46 3.19
N ALA A 163 0.99 -3.68 2.76
CA ALA A 163 1.92 -4.81 2.63
C ALA A 163 2.81 -4.70 1.38
N HIS A 164 2.36 -3.94 0.38
CA HIS A 164 3.12 -3.61 -0.82
C HIS A 164 3.31 -2.09 -0.96
N GLY A 165 4.36 -1.68 -1.67
CA GLY A 165 4.72 -0.27 -1.83
C GLY A 165 5.53 0.24 -0.66
N LYS A 166 6.58 1.02 -0.98
CA LYS A 166 7.50 1.54 0.03
C LYS A 166 6.85 2.73 0.73
N ARG A 167 6.76 2.70 2.07
CA ARG A 167 6.37 3.87 2.85
C ARG A 167 7.40 4.99 2.73
N ILE A 168 6.89 6.21 2.70
CA ILE A 168 7.69 7.42 2.59
C ILE A 168 8.09 7.85 4.00
N LYS A 169 9.39 7.75 4.29
CA LYS A 169 10.10 8.24 5.49
C LYS A 169 9.70 7.62 6.84
N SER A 170 8.42 7.35 7.11
CA SER A 170 7.90 6.96 8.42
C SER A 170 6.85 5.84 8.34
N TRP A 171 6.66 5.14 9.46
CA TRP A 171 5.62 4.13 9.67
C TRP A 171 4.45 4.63 10.54
N ALA A 172 4.56 5.83 11.11
CA ALA A 172 3.48 6.47 11.85
C ALA A 172 2.36 6.98 10.94
N SER A 173 1.25 7.42 11.52
CA SER A 173 0.18 8.13 10.80
C SER A 173 0.55 9.61 10.55
N PRO A 174 0.07 10.23 9.46
CA PRO A 174 -0.61 9.63 8.33
C PRO A 174 0.36 8.76 7.52
N ARG A 175 -0.15 7.65 6.98
CA ARG A 175 0.64 6.82 6.08
C ARG A 175 0.84 7.58 4.78
N ALA A 176 2.10 7.72 4.35
CA ALA A 176 2.46 8.11 2.99
C ALA A 176 3.15 6.94 2.29
N SER A 177 2.71 6.59 1.07
CA SER A 177 3.19 5.42 0.34
C SER A 177 3.53 5.77 -1.11
N MET A 178 4.65 5.23 -1.59
CA MET A 178 4.97 5.25 -3.01
C MET A 178 3.92 4.47 -3.81
N THR A 179 3.57 4.97 -5.00
CA THR A 179 2.68 4.29 -5.96
C THR A 179 3.44 3.26 -6.79
N CYS A 180 2.72 2.49 -7.60
CA CYS A 180 3.28 1.47 -8.49
C CYS A 180 4.42 2.03 -9.36
N VAL A 181 4.21 3.19 -9.98
CA VAL A 181 5.14 3.79 -10.95
C VAL A 181 6.33 4.51 -10.30
N ASN A 182 6.34 4.68 -8.97
CA ASN A 182 7.52 5.17 -8.26
C ASN A 182 8.61 4.10 -8.14
N CYS A 183 8.25 2.83 -8.28
CA CYS A 183 9.17 1.69 -8.18
C CYS A 183 9.27 0.91 -9.50
N HIS A 184 8.17 0.77 -10.23
CA HIS A 184 8.09 0.03 -11.49
C HIS A 184 8.09 0.99 -12.68
N ASN A 185 8.87 0.67 -13.71
CA ASN A 185 8.75 1.35 -14.99
C ASN A 185 7.48 0.84 -15.68
N PRO A 186 6.45 1.67 -15.97
CA PRO A 186 5.20 1.20 -16.57
C PRO A 186 5.40 0.55 -17.97
N HIS A 187 6.47 0.90 -18.68
CA HIS A 187 6.81 0.28 -19.97
C HIS A 187 7.64 -1.00 -19.83
N SER A 188 8.16 -1.30 -18.64
CA SER A 188 8.91 -2.53 -18.35
C SER A 188 8.82 -2.83 -16.85
N PRO A 189 7.65 -3.25 -16.34
CA PRO A 189 7.38 -3.23 -14.90
C PRO A 189 8.21 -4.23 -14.09
N SER A 190 8.59 -5.36 -14.69
CA SER A 190 9.37 -6.39 -14.03
C SER A 190 10.73 -5.88 -13.57
N PHE A 191 11.11 -6.21 -12.33
CA PHE A 191 12.47 -5.98 -11.88
C PHE A 191 13.42 -6.99 -12.52
N HIS A 192 14.55 -6.51 -13.05
CA HIS A 192 15.62 -7.39 -13.47
C HIS A 192 16.22 -8.12 -12.27
N THR A 193 16.59 -9.38 -12.49
CA THR A 193 17.39 -10.14 -11.53
C THR A 193 18.67 -9.37 -11.25
N LYS A 194 18.90 -9.08 -9.98
CA LYS A 194 20.11 -8.40 -9.51
C LYS A 194 20.65 -9.12 -8.30
N TRP A 195 21.97 -9.04 -8.11
CA TRP A 195 22.58 -9.50 -6.88
C TRP A 195 22.02 -8.72 -5.68
N PRO A 196 21.86 -9.37 -4.51
CA PRO A 196 21.50 -8.67 -3.29
C PRO A 196 22.43 -7.48 -3.05
N ALA A 197 21.87 -6.35 -2.63
CA ALA A 197 22.65 -5.14 -2.35
C ALA A 197 23.69 -5.37 -1.24
N ARG A 198 23.50 -6.40 -0.41
CA ARG A 198 24.51 -6.91 0.53
C ARG A 198 24.57 -8.43 0.41
N PHE A 199 25.79 -8.94 0.29
CA PHE A 199 26.03 -10.37 0.40
C PHE A 199 25.85 -10.82 1.85
N ASN A 200 25.43 -12.07 2.04
CA ASN A 200 25.46 -12.68 3.37
C ASN A 200 26.92 -12.82 3.84
N THR A 201 27.10 -13.00 5.15
CA THR A 201 28.43 -13.07 5.78
C THR A 201 29.31 -14.16 5.18
N GLN A 202 28.73 -15.27 4.71
CA GLN A 202 29.43 -16.36 4.04
C GLN A 202 29.94 -15.95 2.66
N LYS A 203 29.09 -15.37 1.80
CA LYS A 203 29.45 -14.89 0.46
C LYS A 203 30.45 -13.74 0.47
N VAL A 204 30.48 -12.94 1.54
CA VAL A 204 31.53 -11.93 1.75
C VAL A 204 32.90 -12.60 1.99
N LYS A 205 32.94 -13.71 2.74
CA LYS A 205 34.19 -14.45 3.01
C LYS A 205 34.69 -15.19 1.77
N GLU A 206 33.80 -15.84 1.01
CA GLU A 206 34.14 -16.58 -0.22
C GLU A 206 34.69 -15.70 -1.36
N ARG A 207 34.57 -14.38 -1.25
CA ARG A 207 35.02 -13.41 -2.26
C ARG A 207 36.29 -12.64 -1.86
N LYS A 208 36.83 -12.89 -0.67
CA LYS A 208 38.14 -12.39 -0.25
C LYS A 208 39.20 -13.42 -0.58
#